data_AF-A0A7S2CYI1-F1
#
_entry.id   AF-A0A7S2CYI1-F1
#
_cell.length_a   1.000
_cell.length_b   1.000
_cell.length_c   1.000
_cell.angle_alpha   90.00
_cell.angle_beta   90.00
_cell.angle_gamma   90.00
#
_symmetry.space_group_name_H-M   'P 1'
#
loop_
_entity.id
_entity.type
_entity.pdbx_description
1 polymer ?
#
loop_
_entity_poly.entity_id
_entity_poly.type
_entity_poly.pdbx_seq_one_letter_code
_entity_poly.pdbx_strand_id
1 'polypeptide(L)'
;GEGGTGPVVIADAQDNPGAGGSSDTVGMLNALLCASAPGVVAILHDQTVALAAHSAGVGGRFRCALGGKCVGHVPFIGELEVLALGDGTVLCTGEMMKGVVSQMGPSALVRVVGSQVRVVVSSARVQALDRAYLRHVGVQPEAEQILVLKSSVHFRAEFGPIARKVIIAAAPGENGCRLERLPFRRLLPHMRLGPCGVPFGSTQQPKTLPEAEPEATQAGAKKQKR
;
A
#
# COMPACT_ATOMS: atom_id res chain seq x y z
N GLY A 1 -14.78 -12.78 9.72
CA GLY A 1 -15.84 -12.12 8.93
C GLY A 1 -15.84 -12.79 7.59
N GLU A 2 -16.98 -13.33 7.19
CA GLU A 2 -17.17 -14.12 5.96
C GLU A 2 -16.65 -13.35 4.74
N GLY A 3 -15.79 -14.02 3.97
CA GLY A 3 -15.03 -13.41 2.87
C GLY A 3 -15.94 -13.00 1.73
N GLY A 4 -16.05 -11.69 1.51
CA GLY A 4 -16.73 -11.14 0.32
C GLY A 4 -16.07 -11.55 -0.99
N THR A 5 -16.68 -11.22 -2.11
CA THR A 5 -16.12 -11.43 -3.47
C THR A 5 -15.18 -10.30 -3.93
N GLY A 6 -15.04 -9.23 -3.14
CA GLY A 6 -14.21 -8.06 -3.46
C GLY A 6 -12.70 -8.27 -3.26
N PRO A 7 -11.86 -7.23 -3.38
CA PRO A 7 -10.40 -7.35 -3.43
C PRO A 7 -9.77 -7.93 -2.16
N VAL A 8 -8.58 -8.54 -2.31
CA VAL A 8 -7.62 -8.59 -1.19
C VAL A 8 -7.02 -7.20 -1.06
N VAL A 9 -7.18 -6.58 0.11
CA VAL A 9 -6.55 -5.30 0.41
C VAL A 9 -5.27 -5.54 1.19
N ILE A 10 -4.15 -5.07 0.64
CA ILE A 10 -2.84 -5.12 1.29
C ILE A 10 -2.47 -3.71 1.71
N ALA A 11 -2.35 -3.47 3.01
CA ALA A 11 -1.93 -2.20 3.55
C ALA A 11 -0.40 -2.17 3.70
N ASP A 12 0.28 -1.35 2.90
CA ASP A 12 1.69 -1.05 3.06
C ASP A 12 1.85 -0.06 4.22
N ALA A 13 2.05 -0.61 5.42
CA ALA A 13 1.95 0.17 6.65
C ALA A 13 3.14 1.11 6.87
N GLN A 14 4.29 0.80 6.26
CA GLN A 14 5.53 1.55 6.47
C GLN A 14 5.73 2.69 5.48
N ASP A 15 4.97 2.70 4.38
CA ASP A 15 4.91 3.83 3.47
C ASP A 15 3.49 4.42 3.45
N ASN A 16 3.15 5.15 4.51
CA ASN A 16 1.86 5.78 4.71
C ASN A 16 2.04 7.31 4.81
N PRO A 17 1.55 8.10 3.83
CA PRO A 17 1.68 9.55 3.85
C PRO A 17 1.05 10.23 5.08
N GLY A 18 -0.04 9.69 5.60
CA GLY A 18 -0.69 10.23 6.81
C GLY A 18 0.14 10.04 8.08
N ALA A 19 1.14 9.15 8.05
CA ALA A 19 2.12 8.98 9.13
C ALA A 19 3.45 9.72 8.85
N GLY A 20 3.56 10.41 7.71
CA GLY A 20 4.76 11.12 7.28
C GLY A 20 5.55 10.42 6.16
N GLY A 21 5.12 9.25 5.71
CA GLY A 21 5.79 8.52 4.62
C GLY A 21 5.79 9.25 3.28
N SER A 22 6.64 8.83 2.37
CA SER A 22 6.84 9.44 1.06
C SER A 22 5.75 9.10 0.03
N SER A 23 5.05 7.99 0.22
CA SER A 23 4.18 7.33 -0.77
C SER A 23 4.91 6.82 -2.02
N ASP A 24 6.25 6.79 -2.04
CA ASP A 24 7.02 6.52 -3.24
C ASP A 24 7.72 5.16 -3.23
N THR A 25 7.60 4.36 -2.17
CA THR A 25 8.27 3.05 -2.12
C THR A 25 7.66 2.08 -3.14
N VAL A 26 8.49 1.25 -3.77
CA VAL A 26 8.07 0.29 -4.81
C VAL A 26 8.13 -1.17 -4.36
N GLY A 27 8.38 -1.44 -3.08
CA GLY A 27 8.52 -2.80 -2.55
C GLY A 27 7.31 -3.69 -2.87
N MET A 28 6.09 -3.16 -2.66
CA MET A 28 4.87 -3.88 -2.99
C MET A 28 4.61 -4.02 -4.50
N LEU A 29 5.02 -3.03 -5.31
CA LEU A 29 4.98 -3.14 -6.77
C LEU A 29 5.86 -4.31 -7.23
N ASN A 30 7.09 -4.38 -6.73
CA ASN A 30 8.02 -5.46 -7.05
C ASN A 30 7.49 -6.82 -6.60
N ALA A 31 6.88 -6.91 -5.42
CA ALA A 31 6.28 -8.14 -4.92
C ALA A 31 5.15 -8.67 -5.83
N LEU A 32 4.28 -7.78 -6.32
CA LEU A 32 3.23 -8.16 -7.28
C LEU A 32 3.81 -8.65 -8.61
N LEU A 33 4.83 -7.95 -9.13
CA LEU A 33 5.51 -8.33 -10.37
C LEU A 33 6.21 -9.69 -10.25
N CYS A 34 6.96 -9.92 -9.17
CA CYS A 34 7.62 -11.20 -8.90
C CYS A 34 6.62 -12.36 -8.80
N ALA A 35 5.45 -12.12 -8.22
CA ALA A 35 4.38 -13.11 -8.11
C ALA A 35 3.53 -13.25 -9.39
N SER A 36 3.77 -12.43 -10.42
CA SER A 36 2.89 -12.30 -11.60
C SER A 36 1.41 -12.09 -11.22
N ALA A 37 1.16 -11.42 -10.09
CA ALA A 37 -0.17 -11.26 -9.52
C ALA A 37 -0.85 -10.01 -10.10
N PRO A 38 -2.09 -10.11 -10.61
CA PRO A 38 -2.84 -8.93 -11.04
C PRO A 38 -3.22 -8.08 -9.82
N GLY A 39 -2.97 -6.77 -9.90
CA GLY A 39 -3.28 -5.87 -8.80
C GLY A 39 -3.02 -4.41 -9.12
N VAL A 40 -3.52 -3.54 -8.24
CA VAL A 40 -3.34 -2.08 -8.33
C VAL A 40 -2.59 -1.61 -7.09
N VAL A 41 -1.50 -0.87 -7.29
CA VAL A 41 -0.83 -0.11 -6.21
C VAL A 41 -1.34 1.31 -6.21
N ALA A 42 -1.88 1.78 -5.08
CA ALA A 42 -2.43 3.12 -4.95
C ALA A 42 -2.13 3.75 -3.56
N ILE A 43 -1.79 5.03 -3.46
CA ILE A 43 -1.40 5.96 -4.51
C ILE A 43 0.11 6.14 -4.40
N LEU A 44 0.82 5.97 -5.51
CA LEU A 44 2.27 6.15 -5.55
C LEU A 44 2.58 7.60 -5.93
N HIS A 45 3.33 8.29 -5.08
CA HIS A 45 3.71 9.68 -5.32
C HIS A 45 4.95 9.76 -6.22
N ASP A 46 4.79 10.26 -7.43
CA ASP A 46 5.89 10.53 -8.35
C ASP A 46 5.49 11.61 -9.37
N GLN A 47 5.80 12.88 -9.06
CA GLN A 47 5.50 14.01 -9.94
C GLN A 47 6.11 13.88 -11.33
N THR A 48 7.35 13.41 -11.43
CA THR A 48 8.05 13.27 -12.73
C THR A 48 7.34 12.25 -13.61
N VAL A 49 6.98 11.10 -13.05
CA VAL A 49 6.28 10.04 -13.81
C VAL A 49 4.84 10.43 -14.13
N ALA A 50 4.13 11.10 -13.22
CA ALA A 50 2.78 11.59 -13.50
C ALA A 50 2.77 12.57 -14.70
N LEU A 51 3.70 13.53 -14.73
CA LEU A 51 3.82 14.48 -15.84
C LEU A 51 4.28 13.80 -17.15
N ALA A 52 5.17 12.81 -17.07
CA ALA A 52 5.56 12.01 -18.23
C ALA A 52 4.38 11.22 -18.81
N ALA A 53 3.53 10.63 -17.95
CA ALA A 53 2.31 9.95 -18.38
C ALA A 53 1.33 10.90 -19.09
N HIS A 54 1.14 12.11 -18.55
CA HIS A 54 0.33 13.15 -19.22
C HIS A 54 0.91 13.56 -20.57
N SER A 55 2.24 13.67 -20.68
CA SER A 55 2.92 14.02 -21.93
C SER A 55 2.81 12.91 -22.99
N ALA A 56 2.83 11.64 -22.55
CA ALA A 56 2.68 10.48 -23.42
C ALA A 56 1.23 10.28 -23.90
N GLY A 57 0.24 10.72 -23.11
CA GLY A 57 -1.18 10.54 -23.41
C GLY A 57 -1.68 9.11 -23.17
N VAL A 58 -3.00 8.93 -23.13
CA VAL A 58 -3.64 7.61 -22.98
C VAL A 58 -3.25 6.69 -24.15
N GLY A 59 -2.87 5.45 -23.84
CA GLY A 59 -2.32 4.49 -24.79
C GLY A 59 -0.83 4.67 -25.08
N GLY A 60 -0.23 5.80 -24.69
CA GLY A 60 1.19 6.06 -24.81
C GLY A 60 2.02 5.16 -23.90
N ARG A 61 3.26 4.90 -24.33
CA ARG A 61 4.25 4.15 -23.55
C ARG A 61 5.51 4.96 -23.37
N PHE A 62 6.14 4.81 -22.21
CA PHE A 62 7.39 5.49 -21.89
C PHE A 62 8.20 4.68 -20.88
N ARG A 63 9.53 4.76 -20.99
CA ARG A 63 10.45 4.16 -20.04
C ARG A 63 10.76 5.16 -18.93
N CYS A 64 10.73 4.73 -17.68
CA CYS A 64 11.00 5.59 -16.54
C CYS A 64 11.65 4.85 -15.36
N ALA A 65 12.09 5.65 -14.39
CA ALA A 65 12.36 5.24 -13.03
C ALA A 65 11.19 5.69 -12.15
N LEU A 66 10.37 4.76 -11.67
CA LEU A 66 9.17 5.02 -10.87
C LEU A 66 9.47 4.88 -9.37
N GLY A 67 9.10 5.89 -8.58
CA GLY A 67 9.21 5.88 -7.12
C GLY A 67 10.66 5.79 -6.63
N GLY A 68 10.85 5.39 -5.38
CA GLY A 68 12.18 5.15 -4.79
C GLY A 68 13.11 6.36 -4.80
N LYS A 69 12.56 7.57 -4.65
CA LYS A 69 13.32 8.83 -4.58
C LYS A 69 13.83 9.11 -3.17
N CYS A 70 13.20 8.52 -2.16
CA CYS A 70 13.70 8.55 -0.78
C CYS A 70 14.95 7.67 -0.59
N VAL A 71 15.80 8.10 0.35
CA VAL A 71 17.07 7.42 0.67
C VAL A 71 16.82 5.97 1.08
N GLY A 72 17.62 5.05 0.54
CA GLY A 72 17.55 3.62 0.88
C GLY A 72 16.52 2.82 0.06
N HIS A 73 15.82 3.47 -0.88
CA HIS A 73 14.93 2.81 -1.82
C HIS A 73 15.50 2.87 -3.25
N VAL A 74 15.18 1.84 -4.05
CA VAL A 74 15.57 1.76 -5.45
C VAL A 74 14.31 1.90 -6.31
N PRO A 75 14.29 2.79 -7.31
CA PRO A 75 13.14 2.94 -8.20
C PRO A 75 12.87 1.66 -8.99
N PHE A 76 11.61 1.46 -9.38
CA PHE A 76 11.30 0.51 -10.44
C PHE A 76 11.75 1.07 -11.78
N ILE A 77 12.61 0.34 -12.50
CA ILE A 77 13.06 0.71 -13.85
C ILE A 77 12.33 -0.15 -14.87
N GLY A 78 11.54 0.47 -15.74
CA GLY A 78 10.79 -0.27 -16.75
C GLY A 78 10.00 0.63 -17.69
N GLU A 79 9.23 -0.02 -18.56
CA GLU A 79 8.29 0.64 -19.46
C GLU A 79 6.89 0.59 -18.88
N LEU A 80 6.21 1.74 -18.92
CA LEU A 80 4.84 1.91 -18.47
C LEU A 80 3.94 2.27 -19.66
N GLU A 81 2.72 1.75 -19.65
CA GLU A 81 1.65 2.12 -20.57
C GLU A 81 0.59 2.94 -19.81
N VAL A 82 0.18 4.07 -20.38
CA VAL A 82 -0.84 4.95 -19.79
C VAL A 82 -2.23 4.39 -20.10
N LEU A 83 -2.99 4.04 -19.07
CA LEU A 83 -4.36 3.54 -19.22
C LEU A 83 -5.40 4.65 -19.07
N ALA A 84 -5.15 5.61 -18.16
CA ALA A 84 -6.03 6.74 -17.92
C ALA A 84 -5.24 7.91 -17.33
N LEU A 85 -5.75 9.12 -17.53
CA LEU A 85 -5.24 10.36 -16.97
C LEU A 85 -6.34 11.03 -16.15
N GLY A 86 -5.95 11.69 -15.07
CA GLY A 86 -6.82 12.53 -14.25
C GLY A 86 -6.13 13.86 -13.91
N ASP A 87 -6.92 14.92 -13.77
CA ASP A 87 -6.44 16.26 -13.43
C ASP A 87 -6.00 16.39 -11.95
N GLY A 88 -6.55 15.56 -11.08
CA GLY A 88 -6.23 15.44 -9.67
C GLY A 88 -7.21 16.13 -8.73
N THR A 89 -8.28 16.73 -9.25
CA THR A 89 -9.32 17.35 -8.42
C THR A 89 -10.40 16.32 -8.11
N VAL A 90 -10.41 15.80 -6.89
CA VAL A 90 -11.26 14.68 -6.49
C VAL A 90 -12.24 15.10 -5.41
N LEU A 91 -13.54 15.07 -5.70
CA LEU A 91 -14.58 15.18 -4.67
C LEU A 91 -14.65 13.85 -3.90
N CYS A 92 -14.27 13.89 -2.63
CA CYS A 92 -14.34 12.76 -1.74
C CYS A 92 -15.78 12.49 -1.31
N THR A 93 -16.16 11.22 -1.30
CA THR A 93 -17.54 10.73 -1.08
C THR A 93 -17.63 9.79 0.11
N GLY A 94 -16.51 9.24 0.55
CA GLY A 94 -16.37 8.39 1.70
C GLY A 94 -16.54 9.15 3.00
N GLU A 95 -16.99 8.45 4.04
CA GLU A 95 -17.48 9.08 5.28
C GLU A 95 -16.42 9.95 5.97
N MET A 96 -15.14 9.56 5.91
CA MET A 96 -14.04 10.31 6.54
C MET A 96 -13.77 11.66 5.86
N MET A 97 -13.90 11.73 4.55
CA MET A 97 -13.51 12.90 3.74
C MET A 97 -14.71 13.52 3.00
N LYS A 98 -15.92 13.19 3.41
CA LYS A 98 -17.15 13.50 2.68
C LYS A 98 -17.29 14.98 2.38
N GLY A 99 -17.43 15.33 1.10
CA GLY A 99 -17.59 16.71 0.64
C GLY A 99 -16.27 17.49 0.53
N VAL A 100 -15.13 16.91 0.90
CA VAL A 100 -13.82 17.52 0.70
C VAL A 100 -13.39 17.37 -0.75
N VAL A 101 -12.93 18.46 -1.36
CA VAL A 101 -12.23 18.42 -2.65
C VAL A 101 -10.75 18.27 -2.38
N SER A 102 -10.21 17.10 -2.70
CA SER A 102 -8.80 16.77 -2.55
C SER A 102 -8.03 17.05 -3.83
N GLN A 103 -6.76 17.44 -3.67
CA GLN A 103 -5.88 17.86 -4.75
C GLN A 103 -4.68 16.91 -4.86
N MET A 104 -4.77 15.96 -5.78
CA MET A 104 -3.71 15.02 -6.12
C MET A 104 -2.75 15.56 -7.19
N GLY A 105 -3.14 16.66 -7.86
CA GLY A 105 -2.55 17.16 -9.09
C GLY A 105 -2.58 16.12 -10.23
N PRO A 106 -1.91 16.40 -11.36
CA PRO A 106 -1.81 15.46 -12.47
C PRO A 106 -1.56 14.04 -11.99
N SER A 107 -2.47 13.15 -12.35
CA SER A 107 -2.49 11.75 -11.92
C SER A 107 -2.71 10.85 -13.12
N ALA A 108 -2.25 9.61 -13.03
CA ALA A 108 -2.38 8.63 -14.09
C ALA A 108 -2.57 7.22 -13.52
N LEU A 109 -3.39 6.43 -14.20
CA LEU A 109 -3.35 4.97 -14.08
C LEU A 109 -2.39 4.45 -15.14
N VAL A 110 -1.32 3.79 -14.71
CA VAL A 110 -0.32 3.21 -15.60
C VAL A 110 -0.22 1.70 -15.38
N ARG A 111 0.15 0.96 -16.41
CA ARG A 111 0.40 -0.48 -16.37
C ARG A 111 1.86 -0.77 -16.67
N VAL A 112 2.48 -1.66 -15.90
CA VAL A 112 3.81 -2.15 -16.22
C VAL A 112 3.70 -3.05 -17.44
N VAL A 113 4.40 -2.69 -18.53
CA VAL A 113 4.36 -3.42 -19.80
C VAL A 113 4.81 -4.88 -19.57
N GLY A 114 4.08 -5.83 -20.16
CA GLY A 114 4.32 -7.26 -19.96
C GLY A 114 3.72 -7.84 -18.68
N SER A 115 2.92 -7.07 -17.92
CA SER A 115 2.26 -7.55 -16.70
C SER A 115 0.78 -7.13 -16.62
N GLN A 116 0.11 -7.64 -15.58
CA GLN A 116 -1.24 -7.22 -15.17
C GLN A 116 -1.22 -6.25 -13.98
N VAL A 117 -0.03 -5.76 -13.58
CA VAL A 117 0.13 -4.85 -12.46
C VAL A 117 -0.05 -3.42 -12.91
N ARG A 118 -0.94 -2.70 -12.22
CA ARG A 118 -1.25 -1.30 -12.44
C ARG A 118 -0.83 -0.45 -11.24
N VAL A 119 -0.53 0.81 -11.49
CA VAL A 119 -0.15 1.78 -10.47
C VAL A 119 -0.95 3.06 -10.69
N VAL A 120 -1.58 3.57 -9.63
CA VAL A 120 -2.09 4.94 -9.61
C VAL A 120 -0.95 5.84 -9.17
N VAL A 121 -0.47 6.69 -10.07
CA VAL A 121 0.62 7.64 -9.81
C VAL A 121 0.04 9.04 -9.70
N SER A 122 0.44 9.80 -8.69
CA SER A 122 0.03 11.20 -8.49
C SER A 122 1.22 12.14 -8.36
N SER A 123 1.02 13.39 -8.80
CA SER A 123 2.03 14.44 -8.65
C SER A 123 2.11 15.07 -7.26
N ALA A 124 1.03 15.03 -6.49
CA ALA A 124 1.00 15.43 -5.10
C ALA A 124 0.95 14.19 -4.21
N ARG A 125 1.58 14.30 -3.05
CA ARG A 125 1.54 13.24 -2.04
C ARG A 125 0.19 13.24 -1.33
N VAL A 126 -0.58 12.18 -1.54
CA VAL A 126 -1.90 12.00 -0.94
C VAL A 126 -2.02 10.61 -0.31
N GLN A 127 -2.78 10.52 0.78
CA GLN A 127 -3.15 9.24 1.37
C GLN A 127 -4.45 8.75 0.73
N ALA A 128 -4.51 7.45 0.38
CA ALA A 128 -5.71 6.82 -0.17
C ALA A 128 -6.80 6.62 0.92
N LEU A 129 -7.40 7.74 1.33
CA LEU A 129 -8.48 7.80 2.34
C LEU A 129 -9.87 7.56 1.74
N ASP A 130 -10.00 7.62 0.42
CA ASP A 130 -11.27 7.54 -0.29
C ASP A 130 -11.14 6.70 -1.58
N ARG A 131 -12.18 5.92 -1.90
CA ARG A 131 -12.26 5.17 -3.16
C ARG A 131 -12.39 6.10 -4.37
N ALA A 132 -12.87 7.33 -4.18
CA ALA A 132 -12.96 8.36 -5.20
C ALA A 132 -11.61 8.62 -5.89
N TYR A 133 -10.49 8.51 -5.17
CA TYR A 133 -9.15 8.65 -5.75
C TYR A 133 -8.85 7.62 -6.84
N LEU A 134 -9.27 6.38 -6.64
CA LEU A 134 -9.09 5.30 -7.61
C LEU A 134 -10.05 5.47 -8.79
N ARG A 135 -11.32 5.82 -8.50
CA ARG A 135 -12.35 6.06 -9.52
C ARG A 135 -12.00 7.24 -10.43
N HIS A 136 -11.32 8.25 -9.89
CA HIS A 136 -10.84 9.41 -10.64
C HIS A 136 -9.97 9.04 -11.85
N VAL A 137 -9.20 7.96 -11.74
CA VAL A 137 -8.38 7.41 -12.84
C VAL A 137 -8.96 6.12 -13.42
N GLY A 138 -10.26 5.89 -13.25
CA GLY A 138 -10.98 4.78 -13.87
C GLY A 138 -10.84 3.41 -13.18
N VAL A 139 -10.17 3.32 -12.03
CA VAL A 139 -10.09 2.07 -11.26
C VAL A 139 -11.39 1.88 -10.48
N GLN A 140 -12.04 0.72 -10.64
CA GLN A 140 -13.20 0.32 -9.84
C GLN A 140 -12.73 -0.58 -8.69
N PRO A 141 -12.56 -0.07 -7.46
CA PRO A 141 -11.90 -0.81 -6.38
C PRO A 141 -12.53 -2.18 -6.10
N GLU A 142 -13.85 -2.27 -6.20
CA GLU A 142 -14.61 -3.50 -5.94
C GLU A 142 -14.35 -4.61 -6.97
N ALA A 143 -13.93 -4.26 -8.19
CA ALA A 143 -13.66 -5.20 -9.27
C ALA A 143 -12.21 -5.74 -9.26
N GLU A 144 -11.37 -5.23 -8.35
CA GLU A 144 -9.95 -5.55 -8.34
C GLU A 144 -9.65 -6.87 -7.62
N GLN A 145 -8.64 -7.60 -8.10
CA GLN A 145 -8.19 -8.83 -7.45
C GLN A 145 -7.38 -8.53 -6.18
N ILE A 146 -6.46 -7.56 -6.29
CA ILE A 146 -5.58 -7.09 -5.22
C ILE A 146 -5.51 -5.56 -5.29
N LEU A 147 -5.73 -4.91 -4.15
CA LEU A 147 -5.48 -3.48 -3.95
C LEU A 147 -4.38 -3.31 -2.90
N VAL A 148 -3.26 -2.73 -3.29
CA VAL A 148 -2.22 -2.33 -2.36
C VAL A 148 -2.42 -0.86 -2.02
N LEU A 149 -2.59 -0.55 -0.73
CA LEU A 149 -2.83 0.80 -0.24
C LEU A 149 -1.67 1.27 0.66
N LYS A 150 -1.13 2.45 0.36
CA LYS A 150 -0.13 3.16 1.17
C LYS A 150 -0.74 3.73 2.45
N SER A 151 -0.98 2.87 3.45
CA SER A 151 -1.76 3.21 4.66
C SER A 151 -1.55 2.20 5.80
N SER A 152 -1.66 2.64 7.05
CA SER A 152 -1.58 1.74 8.22
C SER A 152 -2.95 1.35 8.79
N VAL A 153 -3.88 2.32 8.90
CA VAL A 153 -5.20 2.11 9.55
C VAL A 153 -6.36 2.74 8.78
N HIS A 154 -6.24 4.00 8.39
CA HIS A 154 -7.36 4.80 7.88
C HIS A 154 -8.04 4.23 6.62
N PHE A 155 -7.32 3.43 5.83
CA PHE A 155 -7.92 2.75 4.66
C PHE A 155 -9.09 1.84 5.05
N ARG A 156 -9.16 1.34 6.29
CA ARG A 156 -10.20 0.40 6.72
C ARG A 156 -11.60 0.99 6.62
N ALA A 157 -11.76 2.30 6.81
CA ALA A 157 -13.07 2.93 6.74
C ALA A 157 -13.71 2.76 5.35
N GLU A 158 -12.93 2.99 4.29
CA GLU A 158 -13.44 2.97 2.91
C GLU A 158 -13.22 1.65 2.17
N PHE A 159 -12.11 0.97 2.45
CA PHE A 159 -11.74 -0.24 1.73
C PHE A 159 -12.04 -1.52 2.52
N GLY A 160 -12.20 -1.42 3.85
CA GLY A 160 -12.58 -2.55 4.69
C GLY A 160 -13.92 -3.19 4.30
N PRO A 161 -14.99 -2.41 4.06
CA PRO A 161 -16.30 -2.95 3.69
C PRO A 161 -16.31 -3.72 2.36
N ILE A 162 -15.39 -3.43 1.44
CA ILE A 162 -15.30 -4.12 0.14
C ILE A 162 -14.25 -5.24 0.12
N ALA A 163 -13.40 -5.33 1.14
CA ALA A 163 -12.28 -6.27 1.14
C ALA A 163 -12.76 -7.69 1.50
N ARG A 164 -12.36 -8.68 0.70
CA ARG A 164 -12.51 -10.09 1.09
C ARG A 164 -11.52 -10.53 2.15
N LYS A 165 -10.35 -9.89 2.16
CA LYS A 165 -9.29 -10.10 3.14
C LYS A 165 -8.44 -8.85 3.25
N VAL A 166 -8.04 -8.51 4.47
CA VAL A 166 -7.09 -7.43 4.74
C VAL A 166 -5.78 -8.03 5.23
N ILE A 167 -4.68 -7.63 4.61
CA ILE A 167 -3.31 -8.03 4.98
C ILE A 167 -2.54 -6.75 5.31
N ILE A 168 -1.85 -6.73 6.45
CA ILE A 168 -0.94 -5.64 6.79
C ILE A 168 0.47 -6.08 6.40
N ALA A 169 1.03 -5.44 5.38
CA ALA A 169 2.36 -5.73 4.89
C ALA A 169 3.40 -4.89 5.63
N ALA A 170 4.45 -5.57 6.09
CA ALA A 170 5.67 -4.92 6.52
C ALA A 170 6.65 -4.89 5.34
N ALA A 171 6.63 -3.81 4.57
CA ALA A 171 7.65 -3.50 3.56
C ALA A 171 8.62 -2.43 4.11
N PRO A 172 9.91 -2.40 3.73
CA PRO A 172 10.79 -1.31 4.12
C PRO A 172 10.23 0.05 3.67
N GLY A 173 10.16 1.01 4.60
CA GLY A 173 9.70 2.37 4.38
C GLY A 173 10.02 3.26 5.58
N GLU A 174 9.73 4.55 5.48
CA GLU A 174 10.09 5.55 6.51
C GLU A 174 9.31 5.37 7.83
N ASN A 175 8.13 4.74 7.79
CA ASN A 175 7.29 4.52 8.98
C ASN A 175 7.50 3.11 9.56
N GLY A 176 8.67 2.87 10.16
CA GLY A 176 9.00 1.59 10.77
C GLY A 176 7.95 1.11 11.78
N CYS A 177 7.31 -0.02 11.50
CA CYS A 177 6.27 -0.63 12.37
C CYS A 177 6.85 -1.34 13.61
N ARG A 178 8.18 -1.37 13.76
CA ARG A 178 8.93 -1.99 14.86
C ARG A 178 9.81 -0.92 15.49
N LEU A 179 9.31 -0.29 16.55
CA LEU A 179 9.97 0.84 17.20
C LEU A 179 11.33 0.44 17.78
N GLU A 180 11.50 -0.82 18.17
CA GLU A 180 12.77 -1.37 18.65
C GLU A 180 13.89 -1.39 17.60
N ARG A 181 13.55 -1.25 16.31
CA ARG A 181 14.52 -1.17 15.21
C ARG A 181 14.88 0.26 14.82
N LEU A 182 14.21 1.26 15.41
CA LEU A 182 14.44 2.66 15.09
C LEU A 182 15.61 3.22 15.94
N PRO A 183 16.50 4.06 15.36
CA PRO A 183 17.70 4.57 16.02
C PRO A 183 17.38 5.74 16.95
N PHE A 184 16.49 5.53 17.92
CA PHE A 184 16.12 6.54 18.89
C PHE A 184 17.33 6.97 19.74
N ARG A 185 17.50 8.28 19.95
CA ARG A 185 18.62 8.85 20.74
C ARG A 185 18.20 9.60 22.00
N ARG A 186 16.92 9.99 22.10
CA ARG A 186 16.41 10.94 23.11
C ARG A 186 15.12 10.47 23.79
N LEU A 187 14.91 9.16 23.88
CA LEU A 187 13.78 8.63 24.64
C LEU A 187 14.13 8.56 26.13
N LEU A 188 13.11 8.65 26.99
CA LEU A 188 13.29 8.46 28.42
C LEU A 188 13.73 7.01 28.72
N PRO A 189 14.66 6.76 29.65
CA PRO A 189 15.21 5.42 29.91
C PRO A 189 14.20 4.34 30.34
N HIS A 190 13.01 4.72 30.81
CA HIS A 190 11.97 3.79 31.21
C HIS A 190 10.89 3.59 30.14
N MET A 191 10.96 4.35 29.05
CA MET A 191 9.97 4.25 27.97
C MET A 191 10.17 2.95 27.20
N ARG A 192 9.12 2.13 27.10
CA ARG A 192 9.16 0.85 26.39
C ARG A 192 8.99 1.08 24.90
N LEU A 193 9.75 0.34 24.09
CA LEU A 193 9.69 0.41 22.62
C LEU A 193 8.58 -0.48 22.03
N GLY A 194 7.61 -0.88 22.83
CA GLY A 194 6.46 -1.69 22.41
C GLY A 194 5.62 -2.13 23.60
N PRO A 195 4.40 -2.65 23.36
CA PRO A 195 3.59 -3.27 24.39
C PRO A 195 4.38 -4.36 25.10
N CYS A 196 4.55 -4.22 26.42
CA CYS A 196 5.39 -5.12 27.23
C CYS A 196 6.86 -5.24 26.75
N GLY A 197 7.33 -4.35 25.88
CA GLY A 197 8.67 -4.40 25.26
C GLY A 197 9.78 -3.93 26.20
N VAL A 198 11.03 -4.04 25.75
CA VAL A 198 12.19 -3.60 26.53
C VAL A 198 12.18 -2.08 26.74
N PRO A 199 12.51 -1.60 27.96
CA PRO A 199 12.76 -0.18 28.18
C PRO A 199 13.94 0.32 27.34
N PHE A 200 13.83 1.54 26.84
CA PHE A 200 14.88 2.21 26.09
C PHE A 200 16.15 2.38 26.93
N GLY A 201 17.32 1.96 26.42
CA GLY A 201 18.59 2.02 27.16
C GLY A 201 18.83 0.86 28.13
N SER A 202 17.90 -0.11 28.22
CA SER A 202 18.18 -1.36 28.93
C SER A 202 19.09 -2.28 28.11
N THR A 203 20.04 -2.96 28.76
CA THR A 203 20.90 -4.00 28.17
C THR A 203 20.22 -5.36 28.10
N GLN A 204 18.94 -5.46 28.48
CA GLN A 204 18.20 -6.71 28.50
C GLN A 204 17.66 -7.04 27.10
N GLN A 205 17.88 -8.28 26.65
CA GLN A 205 17.26 -8.78 25.43
C GLN A 205 15.73 -8.82 25.58
N PRO A 206 14.97 -8.54 24.51
CA PRO A 206 13.52 -8.64 24.54
C PRO A 206 13.07 -10.07 24.89
N LYS A 207 12.15 -10.20 25.85
CA LYS A 207 11.38 -11.43 26.04
C LYS A 207 10.60 -11.67 24.74
N THR A 208 10.93 -12.72 24.02
CA THR A 208 10.14 -13.20 22.88
C THR A 208 8.73 -13.49 23.37
N LEU A 209 7.74 -12.86 22.74
CA LEU A 209 6.36 -13.29 22.86
C LEU A 209 6.27 -14.69 22.22
N PRO A 210 5.53 -15.64 22.82
CA PRO A 210 5.31 -16.94 22.21
C PRO A 210 4.67 -16.73 20.83
N GLU A 211 5.23 -17.40 19.82
CA GLU A 211 4.63 -17.45 18.49
C GLU A 211 3.22 -18.02 18.61
N ALA A 212 2.25 -17.41 17.92
CA ALA A 212 0.90 -17.93 17.89
C ALA A 212 0.94 -19.35 17.32
N GLU A 213 0.47 -20.33 18.11
CA GLU A 213 0.43 -21.73 17.69
C GLU A 213 -0.39 -21.87 16.39
N PRO A 214 0.07 -22.67 15.42
CA PRO A 214 -0.71 -22.92 14.22
C PRO A 214 -1.98 -23.70 14.58
N GLU A 215 -3.14 -23.21 14.12
CA GLU A 215 -4.42 -23.91 14.24
C GLU A 215 -4.29 -25.35 13.72
N ALA A 216 -4.51 -26.32 14.61
CA ALA A 216 -4.53 -27.73 14.28
C ALA A 216 -5.64 -28.01 13.24
N THR A 217 -5.23 -28.33 12.02
CA THR A 217 -6.13 -28.85 10.99
C THR A 217 -6.63 -30.24 11.42
N GLN A 218 -7.88 -30.33 11.88
CA GLN A 218 -8.54 -31.61 12.09
C GLN A 218 -8.88 -32.23 10.73
N ALA A 219 -8.00 -33.10 10.23
CA ALA A 219 -8.30 -34.02 9.14
C ALA A 219 -9.18 -35.17 9.67
N GLY A 220 -10.50 -35.00 9.58
CA GLY A 220 -11.47 -36.06 9.84
C GLY A 220 -11.51 -37.08 8.70
N ALA A 221 -10.69 -38.14 8.80
CA ALA A 221 -10.81 -39.32 7.96
C ALA A 221 -12.09 -40.10 8.31
N LYS A 222 -13.12 -40.05 7.44
CA LYS A 222 -14.23 -41.03 7.47
C LYS A 222 -13.82 -42.29 6.73
N LYS A 223 -13.55 -43.34 7.50
CA LYS A 223 -13.39 -44.73 7.06
C LYS A 223 -14.66 -45.22 6.34
N GLN A 224 -14.48 -45.73 5.13
CA GLN A 224 -15.35 -46.73 4.52
C GLN A 224 -15.38 -48.00 5.39
N LYS A 225 -16.59 -48.47 5.71
CA LYS A 225 -16.84 -49.87 6.06
C LYS A 225 -17.95 -50.39 5.15
N ARG A 226 -17.73 -51.65 4.77
CA ARG A 226 -18.46 -52.54 3.86
C ARG A 226 -19.97 -52.56 4.07
#